data_AF-A0A0P7CAZ3-F1
#
_entry.id   AF-A0A0P7CAZ3-F1
#
_cell.length_a   1.000
_cell.length_b   1.000
_cell.length_c   1.000
_cell.angle_alpha   90.00
_cell.angle_beta   90.00
_cell.angle_gamma   90.00
#
_symmetry.space_group_name_H-M   'P 1'
#
loop_
_entity.id
_entity.type
_entity.pdbx_description
1 polymer ?
#
loop_
_entity_poly.entity_id
_entity_poly.type
_entity_poly.pdbx_seq_one_letter_code
_entity_poly.pdbx_strand_id
1 'polypeptide(L)'
;MTDCKDRVAFGRPIGSFQAIKHQLADSSLALEMSHAVVTAAARAIATQDRGPVEAARAAHAASLAKAFVSDAAIELAHNCWQHFGGISYTWEHDFHLYLRRLTADAALYGTPTWHRERVCQLSGV
;
A
#
# COMPACT_ATOMS: atom_id res chain seq x y z
N MET A 1 3.43 -13.26 6.90
CA MET A 1 4.82 -13.56 6.46
C MET A 1 5.41 -14.80 7.14
N THR A 2 4.89 -15.23 8.29
CA THR A 2 5.22 -16.50 8.96
C THR A 2 4.82 -17.73 8.14
N ASP A 3 3.62 -17.73 7.53
CA ASP A 3 3.12 -18.86 6.72
C ASP A 3 4.10 -19.34 5.63
N CYS A 4 4.75 -18.43 4.91
CA CYS A 4 5.71 -18.80 3.87
C CYS A 4 6.95 -19.53 4.39
N LYS A 5 7.30 -19.38 5.67
CA LYS A 5 8.42 -20.07 6.31
C LYS A 5 8.02 -21.45 6.82
N ASP A 6 6.78 -21.59 7.28
CA ASP A 6 6.29 -22.80 7.94
C ASP A 6 5.64 -23.79 6.96
N ARG A 7 5.03 -23.29 5.89
CA ARG A 7 4.34 -24.09 4.88
C ARG A 7 5.32 -24.79 3.95
N VAL A 8 5.25 -26.12 3.88
CA VAL A 8 6.08 -26.97 3.02
C VAL A 8 5.28 -27.44 1.80
N ALA A 9 5.83 -27.24 0.59
CA ALA A 9 5.31 -27.81 -0.63
C ALA A 9 6.47 -28.28 -1.52
N PHE A 10 6.27 -29.36 -2.28
CA PHE A 10 7.33 -29.95 -3.11
C PHE A 10 8.63 -30.25 -2.33
N GLY A 11 8.49 -30.72 -1.08
CA GLY A 11 9.60 -31.16 -0.24
C GLY A 11 10.44 -30.04 0.41
N ARG A 12 10.03 -28.77 0.34
CA ARG A 12 10.73 -27.66 1.01
C ARG A 12 9.78 -26.51 1.38
N PRO A 13 10.17 -25.60 2.29
CA PRO A 13 9.37 -24.42 2.61
C PRO A 13 9.07 -23.58 1.37
N ILE A 14 7.85 -23.07 1.22
CA ILE A 14 7.46 -22.28 0.05
C ILE A 14 8.26 -20.97 -0.06
N GLY A 15 8.71 -20.41 1.04
CA GLY A 15 9.60 -19.25 1.06
C GLY A 15 11.00 -19.52 0.47
N SER A 16 11.34 -20.77 0.13
CA SER A 16 12.61 -21.11 -0.52
C SER A 16 12.60 -20.86 -2.04
N PHE A 17 11.42 -20.82 -2.67
CA PHE A 17 11.28 -20.60 -4.11
C PHE A 17 11.58 -19.12 -4.45
N GLN A 18 12.44 -18.88 -5.45
CA GLN A 18 12.87 -17.52 -5.82
C GLN A 18 11.70 -16.62 -6.23
N ALA A 19 10.71 -17.15 -6.94
CA ALA A 19 9.51 -16.39 -7.29
C ALA A 19 8.81 -15.80 -6.06
N ILE A 20 8.66 -16.59 -4.99
CA ILE A 20 8.06 -16.13 -3.73
C ILE A 20 8.99 -15.14 -3.02
N LYS A 21 10.30 -15.39 -3.00
CA LYS A 21 11.26 -14.47 -2.38
C LYS A 21 11.26 -13.09 -3.03
N HIS A 22 11.29 -13.02 -4.36
CA HIS A 22 11.26 -11.76 -5.09
C HIS A 22 9.95 -11.02 -4.84
N GLN A 23 8.80 -11.69 -4.94
CA GLN A 23 7.50 -11.09 -4.64
C GLN A 23 7.41 -10.55 -3.20
N LEU A 24 7.97 -11.27 -2.22
CA LEU A 24 8.02 -10.81 -0.83
C LEU A 24 8.98 -9.63 -0.65
N ALA A 25 10.11 -9.61 -1.38
CA ALA A 25 11.03 -8.49 -1.36
C ALA A 25 10.40 -7.22 -1.96
N ASP A 26 9.72 -7.35 -3.10
CA ASP A 26 9.01 -6.25 -3.76
C ASP A 26 7.86 -5.73 -2.88
N SER A 27 7.09 -6.64 -2.26
CA SER A 27 6.03 -6.27 -1.32
C SER A 27 6.58 -5.57 -0.07
N SER A 28 7.74 -6.01 0.43
CA SER A 28 8.42 -5.34 1.55
C SER A 28 8.87 -3.93 1.15
N LEU A 29 9.41 -3.76 -0.06
CA LEU A 29 9.81 -2.46 -0.57
C LEU A 29 8.59 -1.54 -0.73
N ALA A 30 7.50 -2.04 -1.30
CA ALA A 30 6.24 -1.29 -1.46
C ALA A 30 5.67 -0.82 -0.12
N LEU A 31 5.74 -1.65 0.92
CA LEU A 31 5.32 -1.28 2.26
C LEU A 31 6.17 -0.16 2.86
N GLU A 32 7.50 -0.26 2.75
CA GLU A 32 8.41 0.78 3.24
C GLU A 32 8.25 2.10 2.48
N MET A 33 8.08 2.04 1.17
CA MET A 33 7.75 3.23 0.36
C MET A 33 6.43 3.86 0.81
N SER A 34 5.40 3.05 1.09
CA SER A 34 4.11 3.51 1.60
C SER A 34 4.25 4.24 2.94
N HIS A 35 5.03 3.68 3.87
CA HIS A 35 5.33 4.32 5.14
C HIS A 35 6.09 5.65 4.97
N ALA A 36 7.07 5.68 4.07
CA ALA A 36 7.87 6.86 3.81
C ALA A 36 7.01 8.02 3.26
N VAL A 37 6.17 7.76 2.24
CA VAL A 37 5.32 8.81 1.64
C VAL A 37 4.25 9.31 2.61
N VAL A 38 3.64 8.43 3.41
CA VAL A 38 2.66 8.82 4.43
C VAL A 38 3.32 9.65 5.52
N THR A 39 4.50 9.25 5.99
CA THR A 39 5.24 9.99 7.01
C THR A 39 5.65 11.37 6.48
N ALA A 40 6.11 11.47 5.23
CA ALA A 40 6.45 12.74 4.61
C ALA A 40 5.23 13.66 4.48
N ALA A 41 4.09 13.12 4.04
CA ALA A 41 2.84 13.88 3.96
C ALA A 41 2.37 14.35 5.35
N ALA A 42 2.38 13.47 6.35
CA ALA A 42 2.01 13.80 7.73
C ALA A 42 2.89 14.91 8.30
N ARG A 43 4.21 14.87 8.06
CA ARG A 43 5.14 15.93 8.48
C ARG A 43 4.84 17.26 7.81
N ALA A 44 4.56 17.27 6.50
CA ALA A 44 4.17 18.48 5.78
C ALA A 44 2.84 19.07 6.31
N ILE A 45 1.90 18.21 6.71
CA ILE A 45 0.62 18.62 7.30
C ILE A 45 0.78 19.09 8.75
N ALA A 46 1.78 18.63 9.50
CA ALA A 46 1.96 19.01 10.90
C ALA A 46 2.52 20.44 11.08
N THR A 47 3.14 21.03 10.05
CA THR A 47 3.70 22.38 10.10
C THR A 47 2.61 23.44 10.34
N GLN A 48 2.73 24.18 11.46
CA GLN A 48 1.87 25.31 11.84
C GLN A 48 2.26 26.58 11.05
N ASP A 49 1.35 27.57 11.00
CA ASP A 49 1.56 28.90 10.39
C ASP A 49 2.11 28.88 8.95
N ARG A 50 1.64 27.91 8.17
CA ARG A 50 2.08 27.73 6.78
C ARG A 50 1.53 28.84 5.87
N GLY A 51 2.45 29.47 5.14
CA GLY A 51 2.12 30.33 4.01
C GLY A 51 1.44 29.55 2.87
N PRO A 52 0.91 30.25 1.85
CA PRO A 52 0.19 29.63 0.74
C PRO A 52 1.00 28.55 0.00
N VAL A 53 2.33 28.73 -0.11
CA VAL A 53 3.23 27.79 -0.78
C VAL A 53 3.38 26.48 0.01
N GLU A 54 3.60 26.58 1.31
CA GLU A 54 3.71 25.43 2.21
C GLU A 54 2.38 24.67 2.32
N ALA A 55 1.26 25.38 2.30
CA ALA A 55 -0.07 24.76 2.25
C ALA A 55 -0.29 23.97 0.94
N ALA A 56 0.11 24.51 -0.20
CA ALA A 56 0.04 23.82 -1.49
C ALA A 56 0.94 22.57 -1.50
N ARG A 57 2.16 22.65 -0.96
CA ARG A 57 3.08 21.51 -0.82
C ARG A 57 2.51 20.41 0.07
N ALA A 58 1.88 20.77 1.19
CA ALA A 58 1.23 19.80 2.07
C ALA A 58 0.05 19.10 1.37
N ALA A 59 -0.78 19.84 0.64
CA ALA A 59 -1.89 19.27 -0.14
C ALA A 59 -1.41 18.36 -1.28
N HIS A 60 -0.31 18.73 -1.93
CA HIS A 60 0.36 17.91 -2.94
C HIS A 60 0.88 16.61 -2.34
N ALA A 61 1.63 16.67 -1.24
CA ALA A 61 2.17 15.50 -0.55
C ALA A 61 1.06 14.55 -0.06
N ALA A 62 -0.03 15.09 0.48
CA ALA A 62 -1.19 14.31 0.91
C ALA A 62 -1.84 13.56 -0.26
N SER A 63 -2.03 14.24 -1.40
CA SER A 63 -2.64 13.62 -2.58
C SER A 63 -1.73 12.56 -3.20
N LEU A 64 -0.43 12.84 -3.28
CA LEU A 64 0.56 11.88 -3.76
C LEU A 64 0.59 10.62 -2.89
N ALA A 65 0.63 10.78 -1.56
CA ALA A 65 0.61 9.66 -0.62
C ALA A 65 -0.68 8.85 -0.76
N LYS A 66 -1.84 9.51 -0.84
CA LYS A 66 -3.13 8.83 -0.99
C LYS A 66 -3.23 8.03 -2.28
N ALA A 67 -2.79 8.59 -3.41
CA ALA A 67 -2.74 7.87 -4.68
C ALA A 67 -1.81 6.65 -4.59
N PHE A 68 -0.55 6.87 -4.21
CA PHE A 68 0.47 5.82 -4.15
C PHE A 68 0.08 4.65 -3.24
N VAL A 69 -0.33 4.95 -2.01
CA VAL A 69 -0.66 3.92 -1.01
C VAL A 69 -1.90 3.14 -1.40
N SER A 70 -2.89 3.79 -2.03
CA SER A 70 -4.11 3.09 -2.45
C SER A 70 -3.81 2.03 -3.52
N ASP A 71 -2.90 2.32 -4.45
CA ASP A 71 -2.49 1.34 -5.47
C ASP A 71 -1.62 0.24 -4.85
N ALA A 72 -0.58 0.63 -4.09
CA ALA A 72 0.37 -0.28 -3.49
C ALA A 72 -0.30 -1.25 -2.49
N ALA A 73 -1.29 -0.79 -1.73
CA ALA A 73 -1.97 -1.63 -0.75
C ALA A 73 -2.83 -2.71 -1.40
N ILE A 74 -3.49 -2.42 -2.52
CA ILE A 74 -4.28 -3.42 -3.28
C ILE A 74 -3.35 -4.48 -3.88
N GLU A 75 -2.22 -4.07 -4.46
CA GLU A 75 -1.23 -5.00 -5.00
C GLU A 75 -0.61 -5.88 -3.90
N LEU A 76 -0.25 -5.28 -2.77
CA LEU A 76 0.29 -6.01 -1.62
C LEU A 76 -0.73 -7.01 -1.07
N ALA A 77 -2.01 -6.64 -1.00
CA ALA A 77 -3.08 -7.56 -0.63
C ALA A 77 -3.16 -8.73 -1.62
N HIS A 78 -3.16 -8.49 -2.93
CA HIS A 78 -3.18 -9.56 -3.92
C HIS A 78 -1.99 -10.52 -3.79
N ASN A 79 -0.78 -10.00 -3.55
CA ASN A 79 0.40 -10.83 -3.31
C ASN A 79 0.24 -11.69 -2.04
N CYS A 80 -0.22 -11.10 -0.94
CA CYS A 80 -0.54 -11.84 0.28
C CYS A 80 -1.59 -12.93 0.03
N TRP A 81 -2.65 -12.62 -0.71
CA TRP A 81 -3.67 -13.60 -1.09
C TRP A 81 -3.05 -14.80 -1.78
N GLN A 82 -2.24 -14.56 -2.80
CA GLN A 82 -1.57 -15.61 -3.58
C GLN A 82 -0.65 -16.47 -2.71
N HIS A 83 0.06 -15.87 -1.75
CA HIS A 83 0.94 -16.59 -0.84
C HIS A 83 0.19 -17.50 0.14
N PHE A 84 -0.91 -17.01 0.72
CA PHE A 84 -1.79 -17.80 1.59
C PHE A 84 -2.48 -18.95 0.83
N GLY A 85 -2.78 -18.76 -0.46
CA GLY A 85 -3.39 -19.81 -1.27
C GLY A 85 -4.85 -20.07 -0.88
N GLY A 86 -5.23 -21.33 -0.60
CA GLY A 86 -6.63 -21.67 -0.31
C GLY A 86 -7.18 -21.09 1.00
N ILE A 87 -6.32 -20.89 2.02
CA ILE A 87 -6.79 -20.46 3.35
C ILE A 87 -7.33 -19.01 3.34
N SER A 88 -6.84 -18.16 2.44
CA SER A 88 -7.34 -16.78 2.30
C SER A 88 -8.74 -16.70 1.67
N TYR A 89 -9.23 -17.80 1.08
CA TYR A 89 -10.61 -17.93 0.62
C TYR A 89 -11.58 -18.42 1.71
N THR A 90 -11.07 -18.93 2.84
CA THR A 90 -11.91 -19.47 3.91
C THR A 90 -12.19 -18.39 4.97
N TRP A 91 -13.19 -18.65 5.81
CA TRP A 91 -13.50 -17.81 6.97
C TRP A 91 -12.52 -18.01 8.14
N GLU A 92 -11.57 -18.94 8.02
CA GLU A 92 -10.60 -19.26 9.07
C GLU A 92 -9.43 -18.29 9.10
N HIS A 93 -9.23 -17.53 8.01
CA HIS A 93 -8.24 -16.46 7.96
C HIS A 93 -8.90 -15.11 7.67
N ASP A 94 -8.55 -14.12 8.49
CA ASP A 94 -9.08 -12.75 8.43
C ASP A 94 -8.65 -11.95 7.19
N PHE A 95 -8.04 -12.58 6.19
CA PHE A 95 -7.47 -11.88 5.04
C PHE A 95 -8.55 -11.09 4.28
N HIS A 96 -9.73 -11.68 4.17
CA HIS A 96 -10.91 -11.10 3.55
C HIS A 96 -11.42 -9.82 4.27
N LEU A 97 -11.12 -9.60 5.56
CA LEU A 97 -11.41 -8.34 6.26
C LEU A 97 -10.49 -7.22 5.77
N TYR A 98 -9.19 -7.49 5.66
CA TYR A 98 -8.20 -6.52 5.19
C TYR A 98 -8.45 -6.10 3.75
N LEU A 99 -8.74 -7.07 2.86
CA LEU A 99 -9.05 -6.76 1.46
C LEU A 99 -10.23 -5.79 1.34
N ARG A 100 -11.36 -6.10 2.01
CA ARG A 100 -12.54 -5.21 2.00
C ARG A 100 -12.22 -3.83 2.55
N ARG A 101 -11.42 -3.75 3.61
CA ARG A 101 -11.01 -2.47 4.20
C ARG A 101 -10.16 -1.66 3.23
N LEU A 102 -9.16 -2.27 2.60
CA LEU A 102 -8.30 -1.61 1.62
C LEU A 102 -9.09 -1.12 0.41
N THR A 103 -10.02 -1.93 -0.10
CA THR A 103 -10.91 -1.51 -1.19
C THR A 103 -11.78 -0.33 -0.81
N ALA A 104 -12.36 -0.33 0.40
CA ALA A 104 -13.15 0.80 0.89
C ALA A 104 -12.29 2.05 1.08
N ASP A 105 -11.13 1.93 1.71
CA ASP A 105 -10.20 3.04 1.95
C ASP A 105 -9.69 3.63 0.62
N ALA A 106 -9.49 2.82 -0.43
CA ALA A 106 -9.11 3.28 -1.76
C ALA A 106 -10.18 4.17 -2.42
N ALA A 107 -11.46 3.93 -2.13
CA ALA A 107 -12.57 4.73 -2.65
C ALA A 107 -12.90 5.96 -1.79
N LEU A 108 -12.60 5.90 -0.48
CA LEU A 108 -12.85 7.00 0.44
C LEU A 108 -11.83 8.15 0.29
N TYR A 109 -12.33 9.37 0.54
CA TYR A 109 -11.55 10.63 0.52
C TYR A 109 -10.93 11.01 -0.83
N GLY A 110 -11.40 10.40 -1.92
CA GLY A 110 -10.90 10.63 -3.28
C GLY A 110 -10.24 9.37 -3.83
N THR A 111 -10.53 9.07 -5.10
CA THR A 111 -9.93 7.92 -5.80
C THR A 111 -8.47 8.19 -6.14
N PRO A 112 -7.65 7.16 -6.39
CA PRO A 112 -6.26 7.34 -6.81
C PRO A 112 -6.14 8.19 -8.07
N THR A 113 -7.06 8.01 -9.03
CA THR A 113 -7.14 8.81 -10.26
C THR A 113 -7.36 10.29 -9.97
N TRP A 114 -8.35 10.62 -9.13
CA TRP A 114 -8.63 11.99 -8.74
C TRP A 114 -7.44 12.65 -8.04
N HIS A 115 -6.74 11.91 -7.16
CA HIS A 115 -5.55 12.42 -6.49
C HIS A 115 -4.38 12.66 -7.43
N ARG A 116 -4.19 11.83 -8.47
CA ARG A 116 -3.18 12.05 -9.51
C ARG A 116 -3.49 13.31 -10.33
N GLU A 117 -4.75 13.52 -10.73
CA GLU A 117 -5.18 14.74 -11.41
C GLU A 117 -4.92 15.98 -10.55
N ARG A 118 -5.25 15.90 -9.25
CA ARG A 118 -5.00 16.97 -8.29
C ARG A 118 -3.51 17.26 -8.12
N VAL A 119 -2.65 16.24 -8.15
CA VAL A 119 -1.19 16.40 -8.12
C VAL A 119 -0.70 17.17 -9.35
N CYS A 120 -1.20 16.86 -10.55
CA CYS A 120 -0.86 17.61 -11.77
C CYS A 120 -1.26 19.09 -11.66
N GLN A 121 -2.51 19.36 -11.25
CA GLN A 121 -3.02 20.72 -11.04
C GLN A 121 -2.18 21.54 -10.06
N LEU A 122 -1.75 20.92 -8.95
CA LEU A 122 -0.91 21.58 -7.94
C LEU A 122 0.54 21.78 -8.40
N SER A 123 0.99 21.00 -9.39
CA SER A 123 2.34 21.09 -9.97
C SER A 123 2.41 22.08 -11.15
N GLY A 124 1.25 22.56 -11.64
CA GLY A 124 1.16 23.44 -12.80
C GLY A 124 1.40 22.74 -14.14
N VAL A 125 1.17 21.43 -14.21
CA VAL A 125 1.29 20.59 -15.41
C VAL A 125 -0.06 19.99 -15.77
#